data_AF-A0A931MAR0-F1
#
_entry.id   AF-A0A931MAR0-F1
#
_cell.length_a   1.000
_cell.length_b   1.000
_cell.length_c   1.000
_cell.angle_alpha   90.00
_cell.angle_beta   90.00
_cell.angle_gamma   90.00
#
_symmetry.space_group_name_H-M   'P 1'
#
loop_
_entity.id
_entity.type
_entity.pdbx_description
1 polymer ?
#
loop_
_entity_poly.entity_id
_entity_poly.type
_entity_poly.pdbx_seq_one_letter_code
_entity_poly.pdbx_strand_id
1 'polypeptide(L)'
;ADFLCYVTPSEHIRLPTIEDVKEGVIVSKLAAHAADIAKGIKGAIDKDIQMAKCRKALDWNGQIALSLNPEKVREWRAEIPPTESEVCSMCGEFCAIRTVERALKKK
;
A
#
# COMPACT_ATOMS: atom_id res chain seq x y z
N ALA A 1 -14.22 19.72 1.39
CA ALA A 1 -13.02 20.40 1.90
C ALA A 1 -11.95 20.33 0.83
N ASP A 2 -11.22 21.43 0.63
CA ASP A 2 -10.17 21.53 -0.38
C ASP A 2 -8.76 21.43 0.23
N PHE A 3 -8.69 21.35 1.56
CA PHE A 3 -7.46 21.17 2.34
C PHE A 3 -7.76 20.35 3.60
N LEU A 4 -6.82 19.49 3.99
CA LEU A 4 -6.86 18.71 5.23
C LEU A 4 -5.64 19.07 6.08
N CYS A 5 -5.86 19.70 7.23
CA CYS A 5 -4.81 19.82 8.24
C CYS A 5 -4.60 18.44 8.88
N TYR A 6 -3.36 17.95 8.88
CA TYR A 6 -3.06 16.65 9.45
C TYR A 6 -3.10 16.71 10.98
N VAL A 7 -3.40 15.56 11.59
CA VAL A 7 -3.38 15.37 13.04
C VAL A 7 -2.36 14.27 13.31
N THR A 8 -1.47 14.48 14.28
CA THR A 8 -0.48 13.48 14.67
C THR A 8 -1.05 12.53 15.73
N PRO A 9 -0.47 11.32 15.92
CA PRO A 9 -0.82 10.46 17.04
C PRO A 9 -0.69 11.13 18.42
N SER A 10 0.14 12.17 18.52
CA SER A 10 0.44 12.92 19.74
C SER A 10 -0.61 13.97 20.10
N GLU A 11 -1.57 14.25 19.20
CA GLU A 11 -2.57 15.30 19.40
C GLU A 11 -3.28 15.15 20.75
N HIS A 12 -3.36 16.25 21.51
CA HIS A 12 -3.87 16.32 22.89
C HIS A 12 -3.09 15.51 23.95
N ILE A 13 -1.97 14.87 23.62
CA ILE A 13 -1.18 14.04 24.56
C ILE A 13 0.21 14.65 24.82
N ARG A 14 0.96 15.01 23.76
CA ARG A 14 2.34 15.53 23.88
C ARG A 14 2.77 16.27 22.61
N LEU A 15 3.95 16.91 22.65
CA LEU A 15 4.59 17.41 21.44
C LEU A 15 5.02 16.24 20.52
N PRO A 16 4.85 16.36 19.20
CA PRO A 16 5.11 15.28 18.27
C PRO A 16 6.61 15.03 18.05
N THR A 17 6.98 13.75 17.89
CA THR A 17 8.30 13.36 17.37
C THR A 17 8.34 13.42 15.84
N ILE A 18 9.52 13.18 15.26
CA ILE A 18 9.69 13.09 13.80
C ILE A 18 8.79 11.98 13.22
N GLU A 19 8.68 10.86 13.93
CA GLU A 19 7.86 9.71 13.54
C GLU A 19 6.36 10.06 13.58
N ASP A 20 5.92 10.74 14.63
CA ASP A 20 4.53 11.19 14.77
C ASP A 20 4.12 12.13 13.61
N VAL A 21 5.03 13.03 13.20
CA VAL A 21 4.83 13.92 12.05
C VAL A 21 4.78 13.11 10.75
N LYS A 22 5.73 12.20 10.53
CA LYS A 22 5.77 11.35 9.31
C LYS A 22 4.49 10.53 9.18
N GLU A 23 4.01 9.94 10.26
CA GLU A 23 2.78 9.15 10.28
C GLU A 23 1.55 10.01 9.96
N GLY A 24 1.38 11.15 10.65
CA GLY A 24 0.27 12.06 10.40
C GLY A 24 0.20 12.53 8.94
N VAL A 25 1.33 12.87 8.34
CA VAL A 25 1.40 13.27 6.92
C VAL A 25 1.02 12.12 5.98
N ILE A 26 1.50 10.89 6.23
CA ILE A 26 1.18 9.73 5.40
C ILE A 26 -0.32 9.41 5.47
N VAL A 27 -0.90 9.42 6.68
CA VAL A 27 -2.33 9.13 6.89
C VAL A 27 -3.19 10.20 6.22
N SER A 28 -2.85 11.48 6.36
CA SER A 28 -3.59 12.56 5.68
C SER A 28 -3.48 12.49 4.16
N LYS A 29 -2.32 12.09 3.61
CA LYS A 29 -2.17 11.82 2.16
C LYS A 29 -3.07 10.68 1.70
N LEU A 30 -3.17 9.61 2.48
CA LEU A 30 -4.08 8.50 2.18
C LEU A 30 -5.55 8.96 2.20
N ALA A 31 -5.95 9.74 3.21
CA ALA A 31 -7.30 10.28 3.33
C ALA A 31 -7.65 11.22 2.16
N ALA A 32 -6.72 12.10 1.77
CA ALA A 32 -6.88 12.98 0.61
C ALA A 32 -7.06 12.17 -0.68
N HIS A 33 -6.20 11.18 -0.93
CA HIS A 33 -6.27 10.30 -2.10
C HIS A 33 -7.61 9.53 -2.17
N ALA A 34 -8.08 9.00 -1.04
CA ALA A 34 -9.38 8.35 -0.97
C ALA A 34 -10.53 9.31 -1.29
N ALA A 35 -10.45 10.55 -0.79
CA ALA A 35 -11.43 11.59 -1.10
C ALA A 35 -11.41 11.98 -2.59
N ASP A 36 -10.23 12.06 -3.22
CA ASP A 36 -10.09 12.36 -4.65
C ASP A 36 -10.74 11.28 -5.53
N ILE A 37 -10.57 10.01 -5.17
CA ILE A 37 -11.27 8.89 -5.82
C ILE A 37 -12.78 9.02 -5.62
N ALA A 38 -13.25 9.25 -4.39
CA ALA A 38 -14.67 9.37 -4.09
C ALA A 38 -15.33 10.57 -4.81
N LYS A 39 -14.60 11.66 -5.02
CA LYS A 39 -15.04 12.82 -5.81
C LYS A 39 -15.01 12.57 -7.31
N GLY A 40 -14.47 11.44 -7.78
CA GLY A 40 -14.35 11.13 -9.20
C GLY A 40 -13.34 12.01 -9.94
N ILE A 41 -12.30 12.50 -9.25
CA ILE A 41 -11.25 13.30 -9.90
C ILE A 41 -10.57 12.45 -10.97
N LYS A 42 -10.52 12.98 -12.20
CA LYS A 42 -9.95 12.27 -13.35
C LYS A 42 -8.51 11.84 -13.06
N GLY A 43 -8.26 10.53 -13.17
CA GLY A 43 -6.95 9.92 -12.97
C GLY A 43 -6.57 9.62 -11.52
N ALA A 44 -7.40 10.00 -10.53
CA ALA A 44 -7.10 9.72 -9.12
C ALA A 44 -6.94 8.21 -8.85
N ILE A 45 -7.79 7.38 -9.46
CA ILE A 45 -7.77 5.92 -9.30
C ILE A 45 -6.65 5.22 -10.09
N ASP A 46 -5.97 5.91 -11.02
CA ASP A 46 -5.01 5.26 -11.92
C ASP A 46 -3.84 4.65 -11.15
N LYS A 47 -3.39 5.32 -10.08
CA LYS A 47 -2.32 4.81 -9.22
C LYS A 47 -2.71 3.50 -8.53
N ASP A 48 -3.95 3.39 -8.05
CA ASP A 48 -4.48 2.18 -7.44
C ASP A 48 -4.61 1.04 -8.45
N ILE A 49 -5.04 1.36 -9.68
CA ILE A 49 -5.11 0.38 -10.76
C ILE A 49 -3.72 -0.16 -11.10
N GLN A 50 -2.69 0.70 -11.18
CA GLN A 50 -1.31 0.24 -11.41
C GLN A 50 -0.79 -0.60 -10.24
N MET A 51 -1.05 -0.18 -9.00
CA MET A 51 -0.71 -0.95 -7.79
C MET A 51 -1.39 -2.33 -7.81
N ALA A 52 -2.67 -2.40 -8.20
CA ALA A 52 -3.42 -3.65 -8.31
C ALA A 52 -2.87 -4.56 -9.42
N LYS A 53 -2.43 -4.00 -10.55
CA LYS A 53 -1.76 -4.75 -11.62
C LYS A 53 -0.45 -5.37 -11.13
N CYS A 54 0.39 -4.62 -10.41
CA CYS A 54 1.61 -5.17 -9.80
C CYS A 54 1.28 -6.30 -8.81
N ARG A 55 0.28 -6.11 -7.93
CA ARG A 55 -0.18 -7.16 -6.99
C ARG A 55 -0.63 -8.42 -7.71
N LYS A 56 -1.43 -8.29 -8.77
CA LYS A 56 -1.89 -9.42 -9.58
C LYS A 56 -0.72 -10.17 -10.23
N ALA A 57 0.26 -9.43 -10.74
CA ALA A 57 1.46 -9.98 -11.36
C ALA A 57 2.48 -10.53 -10.36
N LEU A 58 2.22 -10.41 -9.05
CA LEU A 58 3.20 -10.69 -7.98
C LEU A 58 4.51 -9.91 -8.17
N ASP A 59 4.43 -8.73 -8.80
CA ASP A 59 5.54 -7.80 -8.98
C ASP A 59 5.75 -6.98 -7.71
N TRP A 60 6.54 -7.53 -6.80
CA TRP A 60 6.85 -6.92 -5.51
C TRP A 60 7.61 -5.61 -5.65
N ASN A 61 8.53 -5.51 -6.60
CA ASN A 61 9.34 -4.31 -6.80
C ASN A 61 8.47 -3.16 -7.32
N GLY A 62 7.60 -3.43 -8.29
CA GLY A 62 6.62 -2.46 -8.78
C GLY A 62 5.62 -2.05 -7.69
N GLN A 63 5.10 -3.00 -6.92
CA GLN A 63 4.21 -2.72 -5.80
C GLN A 63 4.87 -1.81 -4.74
N ILE A 64 6.12 -2.10 -4.37
CA ILE A 64 6.89 -1.31 -3.41
C ILE A 64 7.13 0.10 -3.95
N ALA A 65 7.56 0.23 -5.20
CA ALA A 65 7.84 1.51 -5.84
C ALA A 65 6.61 2.42 -5.93
N LEU A 66 5.41 1.85 -6.12
CA LEU A 66 4.15 2.61 -6.20
C LEU A 66 3.58 3.00 -4.83
N SER A 67 4.10 2.44 -3.73
CA SER A 67 3.56 2.68 -2.38
C SER A 67 3.86 4.10 -1.88
N LEU A 68 3.12 4.56 -0.88
CA LEU A 68 3.37 5.89 -0.27
C LEU A 68 4.66 5.93 0.57
N ASN A 69 5.15 4.77 1.02
CA ASN A 69 6.38 4.67 1.81
C ASN A 69 7.15 3.38 1.43
N PRO A 70 7.91 3.42 0.31
CA PRO A 70 8.59 2.25 -0.23
C PRO A 70 9.61 1.60 0.73
N GLU A 71 10.28 2.41 1.55
CA GLU A 71 11.25 1.93 2.54
C GLU A 71 10.58 1.02 3.57
N LYS A 72 9.50 1.51 4.20
CA LYS A 72 8.75 0.76 5.21
C LYS A 72 8.14 -0.53 4.65
N VAL A 73 7.63 -0.50 3.42
CA VAL A 73 7.09 -1.71 2.77
C VAL A 73 8.20 -2.73 2.47
N ARG A 74 9.40 -2.28 2.10
CA ARG A 74 10.55 -3.16 1.88
C ARG A 74 11.02 -3.81 3.19
N GLU A 75 11.10 -3.02 4.26
CA GLU A 75 11.42 -3.51 5.60
C GLU A 75 10.43 -4.59 6.04
N TRP A 76 9.13 -4.30 6.01
CA TRP A 76 8.08 -5.26 6.37
C TRP A 76 8.11 -6.55 5.56
N ARG A 77 8.43 -6.47 4.26
CA ARG A 77 8.58 -7.67 3.42
C ARG A 77 9.80 -8.50 3.82
N ALA A 78 10.88 -7.87 4.27
CA ALA A 78 12.11 -8.53 4.68
C ALA A 78 12.03 -9.13 6.09
N GLU A 79 11.20 -8.55 6.99
CA GLU A 79 11.03 -9.02 8.37
C GLU A 79 10.62 -10.48 8.47
N ILE A 80 9.66 -10.91 7.65
CA ILE A 80 9.19 -12.30 7.60
C ILE A 80 9.27 -12.77 6.14
N PRO A 81 10.41 -13.35 5.73
CA PRO A 81 10.60 -13.81 4.36
C PRO A 81 9.63 -14.97 4.04
N PRO A 82 9.07 -15.02 2.81
CA PRO A 82 8.17 -16.09 2.43
C PRO A 82 8.91 -17.41 2.23
N THR A 83 8.23 -18.52 2.50
CA THR A 83 8.75 -19.88 2.20
C THR A 83 8.90 -20.11 0.69
N GLU A 84 8.07 -19.46 -0.12
CA GLU A 84 8.13 -19.46 -1.57
C GLU A 84 8.29 -18.01 -2.08
N SER A 85 9.30 -17.73 -2.92
CA SER A 85 9.65 -16.36 -3.33
C SER A 85 8.55 -15.62 -4.10
N GLU A 86 7.68 -16.35 -4.80
CA GLU A 86 6.59 -15.80 -5.61
C GLU A 86 5.46 -15.19 -4.76
N VAL A 87 5.30 -15.61 -3.50
CA VAL A 87 4.14 -15.26 -2.66
C VAL A 87 4.56 -14.42 -1.44
N CYS A 88 3.58 -13.98 -0.65
CA CYS A 88 3.84 -13.38 0.66
C CYS A 88 3.92 -14.45 1.75
N SER A 89 4.51 -14.07 2.89
CA SER A 89 4.62 -14.90 4.08
C SER A 89 3.27 -15.19 4.77
N MET A 90 2.20 -14.48 4.40
CA MET A 90 0.87 -14.66 5.01
C MET A 90 0.18 -15.95 4.53
N CYS A 91 0.12 -16.21 3.23
CA CYS A 91 -0.65 -17.33 2.68
C CYS A 91 0.22 -18.48 2.16
N GLY A 92 1.50 -18.22 1.86
CA GLY A 92 2.43 -19.22 1.32
C GLY A 92 1.82 -20.00 0.16
N GLU A 93 1.76 -21.32 0.31
CA GLU A 93 1.31 -22.23 -0.75
C GLU A 93 -0.15 -22.00 -1.18
N PHE A 94 -0.99 -21.47 -0.29
CA PHE A 94 -2.42 -21.23 -0.50
C PHE A 94 -2.73 -19.83 -1.05
N CYS A 95 -1.75 -19.14 -1.63
CA CYS A 95 -1.95 -17.81 -2.21
C CYS A 95 -3.06 -17.79 -3.28
N ALA A 96 -4.13 -17.04 -3.00
CA ALA A 96 -5.31 -16.94 -3.87
C ALA A 96 -4.97 -16.36 -5.26
N ILE A 97 -4.12 -15.33 -5.33
CA ILE A 97 -3.71 -14.70 -6.60
C ILE A 97 -3.03 -15.73 -7.49
N ARG A 98 -2.09 -16.49 -6.93
CA ARG A 98 -1.38 -17.55 -7.64
C ARG A 98 -2.31 -18.66 -8.11
N THR A 99 -3.25 -19.08 -7.26
CA THR A 99 -4.24 -20.11 -7.61
C THR A 99 -5.11 -19.68 -8.78
N VAL A 100 -5.61 -18.44 -8.76
CA VAL A 100 -6.40 -17.88 -9.86
C VAL A 100 -5.56 -17.77 -11.13
N GLU A 101 -4.34 -17.26 -11.05
CA GLU A 101 -3.44 -17.17 -12.22
C GLU A 101 -3.16 -18.56 -12.85
N ARG A 102 -2.89 -19.59 -12.03
CA ARG A 102 -2.71 -20.97 -12.51
C ARG A 102 -3.98 -21.51 -13.16
N ALA A 103 -5.16 -21.21 -12.64
CA ALA A 103 -6.43 -21.63 -13.22
C ALA A 103 -6.72 -20.92 -14.56
N LEU A 104 -6.42 -19.64 -14.66
CA LEU A 104 -6.63 -18.84 -15.88
C LEU A 104 -5.63 -19.18 -16.99
N LYS A 105 -4.39 -19.54 -16.67
CA LYS A 105 -3.34 -19.95 -17.63
C LYS A 105 -3.48 -21.37 -18.18
N LYS A 106 -4.34 -22.21 -17.58
CA LYS A 106 -4.61 -23.59 -18.04
C LYS A 106 -5.65 -23.66 -19.18
N LYS A 107 -6.10 -22.52 -19.69
CA LYS A 107 -6.87 -22.39 -20.94
C LYS A 107 -5.93 -21.98 -22.07
#